data_AF-A0A0G1N905-F1
#
_entry.id   AF-A0A0G1N905-F1
#
_cell.length_a   1.000
_cell.length_b   1.000
_cell.length_c   1.000
_cell.angle_alpha   90.00
_cell.angle_beta   90.00
_cell.angle_gamma   90.00
#
_symmetry.space_group_name_H-M   'P 1'
#
loop_
_entity.id
_entity.type
_entity.pdbx_description
1 polymer ?
#
loop_
_entity_poly.entity_id
_entity_poly.type
_entity_poly.pdbx_seq_one_letter_code
_entity_poly.pdbx_strand_id
1 'polypeptide(L)'
;MIVQDQIRQLARKYQTTELNIRREYFQHLFLSYFYQQPQSQSVYFKGGTALKILYHSPRFSEDLDFSATDKDIREIEQAILSTLSEIKREGIEVELSEAKETSGGYLAIVNFGPSGYLVGTQLHISLREGEKRGEVVSVVNDFIPSYSLIQLSRDQLVGEKVKALLTRKKPP
;
A
#
# COMPACT_ATOMS: atom_id res chain seq x y z
N MET A 1 16.02 6.63 5.44
CA MET A 1 15.28 7.70 4.75
C MET A 1 15.92 7.97 3.39
N ILE A 2 15.13 8.05 2.32
CA ILE A 2 15.63 8.34 0.96
C ILE A 2 16.22 9.76 0.87
N VAL A 3 17.38 9.91 0.24
CA VAL A 3 18.08 11.20 0.14
C VAL A 3 17.44 12.09 -0.93
N GLN A 4 17.44 13.41 -0.71
CA GLN A 4 16.81 14.37 -1.62
C GLN A 4 17.33 14.30 -3.08
N ASP A 5 18.62 14.03 -3.27
CA ASP A 5 19.19 13.87 -4.61
C ASP A 5 18.71 12.58 -5.30
N GLN A 6 18.54 11.49 -4.55
CA GLN A 6 17.94 10.26 -5.07
C GLN A 6 16.49 10.51 -5.50
N ILE A 7 15.72 11.26 -4.70
CA ILE A 7 14.34 11.64 -5.07
C ILE A 7 14.31 12.38 -6.41
N ARG A 8 15.20 13.37 -6.60
CA ARG A 8 15.30 14.12 -7.86
C ARG A 8 15.70 13.26 -9.05
N GLN A 9 16.65 12.34 -8.85
CA GLN A 9 17.09 11.42 -9.89
C GLN A 9 15.97 10.47 -10.31
N LEU A 10 15.26 9.87 -9.35
CA LEU A 10 14.14 8.98 -9.62
C LEU A 10 12.96 9.73 -10.24
N ALA A 11 12.69 10.98 -9.82
CA ALA A 11 11.64 11.81 -10.40
C ALA A 11 11.90 12.06 -11.90
N ARG A 12 13.15 12.34 -12.27
CA ARG A 12 13.56 12.47 -13.68
C ARG A 12 13.48 11.13 -14.42
N LYS A 13 13.99 10.05 -13.83
CA LYS A 13 13.99 8.70 -14.42
C LYS A 13 12.58 8.22 -14.74
N TYR A 14 11.65 8.39 -13.81
CA TYR A 14 10.26 7.96 -13.95
C TYR A 14 9.33 9.03 -14.53
N GLN A 15 9.86 10.17 -14.96
CA GLN A 15 9.11 11.29 -15.55
C GLN A 15 7.90 11.70 -14.70
N THR A 16 8.13 11.87 -13.40
CA THR A 16 7.08 12.15 -12.41
C THR A 16 7.52 13.24 -11.44
N THR A 17 6.63 13.64 -10.54
CA THR A 17 6.93 14.65 -9.51
C THR A 17 7.76 14.05 -8.38
N GLU A 18 8.56 14.87 -7.70
CA GLU A 18 9.25 14.42 -6.49
C GLU A 18 8.26 13.97 -5.39
N LEU A 19 7.03 14.49 -5.37
CA LEU A 19 5.98 14.07 -4.44
C LEU A 19 5.57 12.61 -4.70
N ASN A 20 5.37 12.24 -5.96
CA ASN A 20 5.01 10.87 -6.33
C ASN A 20 6.13 9.88 -5.96
N ILE A 21 7.39 10.27 -6.13
CA ILE A 21 8.54 9.47 -5.71
C ILE A 21 8.57 9.26 -4.19
N ARG A 22 8.35 10.32 -3.40
CA ARG A 22 8.28 10.18 -1.93
C ARG A 22 7.11 9.29 -1.50
N ARG A 23 5.96 9.44 -2.17
CA ARG A 23 4.79 8.60 -1.89
C ARG A 23 5.05 7.13 -2.19
N GLU A 24 5.64 6.82 -3.35
CA GLU A 24 5.98 5.46 -3.71
C GLU A 24 7.04 4.87 -2.76
N TYR A 25 8.02 5.67 -2.32
CA TYR A 25 8.95 5.29 -1.26
C TYR A 25 8.23 4.87 0.03
N PHE A 26 7.29 5.68 0.53
CA PHE A 26 6.55 5.35 1.75
C PHE A 26 5.59 4.16 1.56
N GLN A 27 5.02 3.98 0.37
CA GLN A 27 4.22 2.80 0.04
C GLN A 27 5.06 1.52 0.07
N HIS A 28 6.25 1.53 -0.53
CA HIS A 28 7.20 0.42 -0.45
C HIS A 28 7.62 0.15 0.99
N LEU A 29 7.97 1.19 1.74
CA LEU A 29 8.38 1.08 3.13
C LEU A 29 7.28 0.45 3.99
N PHE A 30 6.05 0.97 3.88
CA PHE A 30 4.89 0.42 4.58
C PHE A 30 4.68 -1.05 4.23
N LEU A 31 4.63 -1.41 2.95
CA LEU A 31 4.44 -2.80 2.53
C LEU A 31 5.56 -3.72 3.04
N SER A 32 6.80 -3.25 3.03
CA SER A 32 7.95 -4.04 3.48
C SER A 32 7.88 -4.41 4.97
N TYR A 33 7.39 -3.50 5.82
CA TYR A 33 7.19 -3.75 7.24
C TYR A 33 5.87 -4.43 7.55
N PHE A 34 4.82 -4.11 6.80
CA PHE A 34 3.50 -4.70 6.98
C PHE A 34 3.53 -6.20 6.77
N TYR A 35 4.20 -6.67 5.71
CA TYR A 35 4.31 -8.10 5.42
C TYR A 35 5.32 -8.86 6.30
N GLN A 36 5.96 -8.18 7.25
CA GLN A 36 6.72 -8.84 8.33
C GLN A 36 5.86 -9.11 9.57
N GLN A 37 4.66 -8.51 9.66
CA GLN A 37 3.77 -8.70 10.81
C GLN A 37 3.08 -10.07 10.73
N PRO A 38 2.96 -10.83 11.83
CA PRO A 38 2.28 -12.13 11.83
C PRO A 38 0.84 -12.06 11.28
N GLN A 39 0.14 -10.98 11.57
CA GLN A 39 -1.26 -10.73 11.19
C GLN A 39 -1.45 -10.46 9.69
N SER A 40 -0.39 -10.13 8.94
CA SER A 40 -0.53 -9.76 7.53
C SER A 40 -0.79 -10.96 6.61
N GLN A 41 -0.64 -12.19 7.12
CA GLN A 41 -0.75 -13.42 6.31
C GLN A 41 -2.10 -13.60 5.63
N SER A 42 -3.16 -13.07 6.23
CA SER A 42 -4.54 -13.11 5.70
C SER A 42 -4.93 -11.86 4.92
N VAL A 43 -3.98 -10.95 4.64
CA VAL A 43 -4.20 -9.65 3.99
C VAL A 43 -3.48 -9.59 2.64
N TYR A 44 -4.25 -9.50 1.57
CA TYR A 44 -3.80 -9.59 0.18
C TYR A 44 -3.75 -8.21 -0.48
N PHE A 45 -2.57 -7.78 -0.92
CA PHE A 45 -2.36 -6.51 -1.60
C PHE A 45 -3.00 -6.51 -2.99
N LYS A 46 -3.66 -5.40 -3.35
CA LYS A 46 -4.41 -5.28 -4.60
C LYS A 46 -4.53 -3.82 -5.08
N GLY A 47 -5.43 -3.59 -6.04
CA GLY A 47 -5.81 -2.25 -6.46
C GLY A 47 -4.85 -1.61 -7.46
N GLY A 48 -4.89 -0.28 -7.55
CA GLY A 48 -4.09 0.49 -8.52
C GLY A 48 -2.59 0.44 -8.22
N THR A 49 -2.23 0.54 -6.94
CA THR A 49 -0.84 0.58 -6.49
C THR A 49 -0.17 -0.79 -6.62
N ALA A 50 -0.90 -1.90 -6.46
CA ALA A 50 -0.38 -3.22 -6.81
C ALA A 50 0.01 -3.32 -8.29
N LEU A 51 -0.80 -2.75 -9.21
CA LEU A 51 -0.45 -2.69 -10.64
C LEU A 51 0.81 -1.87 -10.90
N LYS A 52 1.00 -0.76 -10.18
CA LYS A 52 2.21 0.06 -10.26
C LYS A 52 3.45 -0.69 -9.75
N ILE A 53 3.38 -1.22 -8.53
CA ILE A 53 4.53 -1.81 -7.82
C ILE A 53 4.92 -3.18 -8.41
N LEU A 54 3.95 -4.04 -8.70
CA LEU A 54 4.20 -5.44 -9.09
C LEU A 54 4.27 -5.65 -10.60
N TYR A 55 3.62 -4.78 -11.37
CA TYR A 55 3.47 -4.92 -12.82
C TYR A 55 3.92 -3.69 -13.61
N HIS A 56 4.59 -2.74 -12.95
CA HIS A 56 5.18 -1.54 -13.55
C HIS A 56 4.21 -0.70 -14.38
N SER A 57 2.92 -0.65 -13.99
CA SER A 57 1.94 0.25 -14.60
C SER A 57 2.41 1.71 -14.52
N PRO A 58 2.21 2.55 -15.55
CA PRO A 58 2.71 3.93 -15.57
C PRO A 58 1.95 4.86 -14.63
N ARG A 59 0.75 4.47 -14.16
CA ARG A 59 -0.09 5.32 -13.31
C ARG A 59 0.40 5.31 -11.87
N PHE A 60 0.58 6.51 -11.31
CA PHE A 60 0.75 6.70 -9.86
C PHE A 60 -0.62 6.67 -9.16
N SER A 61 -0.63 6.09 -7.96
CA SER A 61 -1.81 5.93 -7.13
C SER A 61 -1.44 6.30 -5.70
N GLU A 62 -2.38 6.89 -4.97
CA GLU A 62 -2.12 7.40 -3.62
C GLU A 62 -2.37 6.34 -2.55
N ASP A 63 -3.26 5.39 -2.84
CA ASP A 63 -3.83 4.48 -1.85
C ASP A 63 -3.15 3.11 -1.86
N LEU A 64 -3.11 2.45 -0.71
CA LEU A 64 -2.80 1.03 -0.62
C LEU A 64 -4.10 0.26 -0.38
N ASP A 65 -4.53 -0.49 -1.38
CA ASP A 65 -5.72 -1.34 -1.31
C ASP A 65 -5.36 -2.77 -0.94
N PHE A 66 -6.13 -3.33 -0.02
CA PHE A 66 -6.01 -4.71 0.42
C PHE A 66 -7.38 -5.39 0.43
N SER A 67 -7.34 -6.72 0.40
CA SER A 67 -8.46 -7.55 0.80
C SER A 67 -8.02 -8.48 1.91
N ALA A 68 -8.85 -8.75 2.90
CA ALA A 68 -8.52 -9.71 3.95
C ALA A 68 -9.52 -10.88 4.01
N THR A 69 -9.02 -12.07 4.32
CA THR A 69 -9.86 -13.24 4.66
C THR A 69 -10.30 -13.19 6.11
N ASP A 70 -9.42 -12.74 7.01
CA ASP A 70 -9.79 -12.51 8.40
C ASP A 70 -10.67 -11.27 8.49
N LYS A 71 -11.71 -11.35 9.32
CA LYS A 71 -12.66 -10.26 9.58
C LYS A 71 -12.41 -9.61 10.95
N ASP A 72 -11.46 -10.08 11.75
CA ASP A 72 -11.09 -9.41 13.00
C ASP A 72 -10.32 -8.12 12.70
N ILE A 73 -11.03 -7.00 12.78
CA ILE A 73 -10.49 -5.66 12.55
C ILE A 73 -9.39 -5.33 13.54
N ARG A 74 -9.42 -5.91 14.75
CA ARG A 74 -8.40 -5.65 15.78
C ARG A 74 -7.04 -6.21 15.37
N GLU A 75 -7.01 -7.37 14.71
CA GLU A 75 -5.77 -7.95 14.18
C GLU A 75 -5.20 -7.09 13.04
N ILE A 76 -6.08 -6.56 12.17
CA ILE A 76 -5.68 -5.63 11.09
C ILE A 76 -5.10 -4.34 11.67
N GLU A 77 -5.79 -3.75 12.65
CA GLU A 77 -5.33 -2.53 13.30
C GLU A 77 -4.01 -2.77 14.05
N GLN A 78 -3.87 -3.90 14.74
CA GLN A 78 -2.62 -4.29 15.39
C GLN A 78 -1.48 -4.44 14.38
N ALA A 79 -1.73 -5.04 13.20
CA ALA A 79 -0.76 -5.14 12.12
C ALA A 79 -0.31 -3.75 11.64
N ILE A 80 -1.25 -2.84 11.42
CA ILE A 80 -0.96 -1.46 11.01
C ILE A 80 -0.14 -0.75 12.09
N LEU A 81 -0.59 -0.75 13.35
CA LEU A 81 0.09 -0.07 14.44
C LEU A 81 1.51 -0.61 14.66
N SER A 82 1.71 -1.92 14.57
CA SER A 82 3.04 -2.54 14.68
C SER A 82 3.94 -2.11 13.52
N THR A 83 3.40 -2.10 12.30
CA THR A 83 4.09 -1.59 11.10
C THR A 83 4.54 -0.14 11.29
N LEU A 84 3.64 0.73 11.75
CA LEU A 84 3.96 2.15 11.98
C LEU A 84 5.00 2.32 13.09
N SER A 85 4.98 1.46 14.12
CA SER A 85 5.97 1.46 15.20
C SER A 85 7.37 1.14 14.67
N GLU A 86 7.51 0.12 13.82
CA GLU A 86 8.81 -0.23 13.21
C GLU A 86 9.33 0.89 12.30
N ILE A 87 8.46 1.51 11.50
CA ILE A 87 8.84 2.66 10.66
C ILE A 87 9.31 3.84 11.52
N LYS A 88 8.65 4.11 12.65
CA LYS A 88 9.10 5.15 13.60
C LYS A 88 10.48 4.87 14.17
N ARG A 89 10.83 3.61 14.41
CA ARG A 89 12.16 3.22 14.91
C ARG A 89 13.28 3.49 13.92
N GLU A 90 12.98 3.57 12.62
CA GLU A 90 13.93 4.04 11.59
C GLU A 90 14.13 5.57 11.59
N GLY A 91 13.51 6.30 12.53
CA GLY A 91 13.60 7.75 12.63
C GLY A 91 12.68 8.50 11.66
N ILE A 92 11.65 7.83 11.13
CA ILE A 92 10.64 8.46 10.27
C ILE A 92 9.47 8.94 11.14
N GLU A 93 9.11 10.21 11.01
CA GLU A 93 7.90 10.75 11.61
C GLU A 93 6.66 10.11 10.94
N VAL A 94 5.75 9.59 11.78
CA VAL A 94 4.52 8.92 11.34
C VAL A 94 3.36 9.35 12.22
N GLU A 95 2.26 9.76 11.58
CA GLU A 95 1.01 10.13 12.22
C GLU A 95 -0.14 9.30 11.63
N LEU A 96 -0.91 8.64 12.50
CA LEU A 96 -2.17 8.00 12.11
C LEU A 96 -3.29 9.03 12.34
N SER A 97 -3.75 9.67 11.27
CA SER A 97 -4.73 10.76 11.37
C SER A 97 -6.17 10.27 11.42
N GLU A 98 -6.45 9.10 10.86
CA GLU A 98 -7.77 8.48 10.91
C GLU A 98 -7.64 6.96 10.91
N ALA A 99 -8.51 6.30 11.67
CA ALA A 99 -8.64 4.85 11.75
C ALA A 99 -10.10 4.54 12.07
N LYS A 100 -10.81 3.87 11.16
CA LYS A 100 -12.22 3.53 11.35
C LYS A 100 -12.69 2.33 10.55
N GLU A 101 -13.69 1.66 11.10
CA GLU A 101 -14.49 0.71 10.36
C GLU A 101 -15.34 1.43 9.29
N THR A 102 -15.60 0.71 8.21
CA THR A 102 -16.46 1.13 7.11
C THR A 102 -17.48 0.02 6.86
N SER A 103 -18.52 0.30 6.09
CA SER A 103 -19.59 -0.66 5.80
C SER A 103 -19.12 -1.97 5.14
N GLY A 104 -17.90 -2.02 4.59
CA GLY A 104 -17.35 -3.21 3.94
C GLY A 104 -15.89 -3.50 4.27
N GLY A 105 -15.34 -2.91 5.34
CA GLY A 105 -13.95 -3.08 5.69
C GLY A 105 -13.40 -2.03 6.66
N TYR A 106 -12.12 -1.71 6.52
CA TYR A 106 -11.41 -0.76 7.39
C TYR A 106 -10.66 0.30 6.58
N LEU A 107 -10.61 1.52 7.09
CA LEU A 107 -9.87 2.65 6.54
C LEU A 107 -8.91 3.19 7.59
N ALA A 108 -7.64 3.35 7.20
CA ALA A 108 -6.68 4.15 7.94
C ALA A 108 -6.04 5.21 7.03
N ILE A 109 -5.78 6.39 7.56
CA ILE A 109 -5.03 7.45 6.88
C ILE A 109 -3.75 7.68 7.67
N VAL A 110 -2.61 7.47 7.00
CA VAL A 110 -1.28 7.59 7.60
C VAL A 110 -0.50 8.67 6.89
N ASN A 111 0.07 9.59 7.65
CA ASN A 111 0.98 10.62 7.14
C ASN A 111 2.41 10.27 7.53
N PHE A 112 3.31 10.34 6.55
CA PHE A 112 4.73 10.11 6.74
C PHE A 112 5.55 11.38 6.47
N GLY A 113 6.63 11.57 7.22
CA GLY A 113 7.61 12.64 7.02
C GLY A 113 7.53 13.76 8.07
N PRO A 114 8.51 14.67 8.06
CA PRO A 114 8.62 15.70 9.08
C PRO A 114 7.51 16.74 8.98
N SER A 115 7.20 17.36 10.12
CA SER A 115 6.31 18.51 10.23
C SER A 115 6.58 19.55 9.13
N GLY A 116 5.66 19.67 8.15
CA GLY A 116 5.75 20.58 7.00
C GLY A 116 5.84 19.92 5.62
N TYR A 117 6.16 18.62 5.54
CA TYR A 117 6.21 17.84 4.30
C TYR A 117 5.57 16.46 4.48
N LEU A 118 4.30 16.46 4.89
CA LEU A 118 3.53 15.24 5.11
C LEU A 118 3.13 14.60 3.79
N VAL A 119 3.41 13.30 3.65
CA VAL A 119 2.93 12.47 2.56
C VAL A 119 1.88 11.52 3.10
N GLY A 120 0.62 11.84 2.82
CA GLY A 120 -0.52 11.00 3.18
C GLY A 120 -0.62 9.75 2.29
N THR A 121 -0.93 8.62 2.91
CA THR A 121 -1.25 7.34 2.29
C THR A 121 -2.55 6.81 2.91
N GLN A 122 -3.53 6.49 2.08
CA GLN A 122 -4.77 5.88 2.54
C GLN A 122 -4.64 4.35 2.46
N LEU A 123 -4.97 3.66 3.54
CA LEU A 123 -5.01 2.21 3.63
C LEU A 123 -6.47 1.77 3.59
N HIS A 124 -6.84 1.04 2.54
CA HIS A 124 -8.18 0.49 2.38
C HIS A 124 -8.13 -1.03 2.49
N ILE A 125 -8.75 -1.60 3.53
CA ILE A 125 -8.80 -3.05 3.72
C ILE A 125 -10.23 -3.53 3.53
N SER A 126 -10.48 -4.27 2.45
CA SER A 126 -11.80 -4.81 2.13
C SER A 126 -12.05 -6.17 2.80
N LEU A 127 -13.13 -6.26 3.59
CA LEU A 127 -13.57 -7.46 4.31
C LEU A 127 -14.76 -8.16 3.65
N ARG A 128 -15.01 -7.86 2.37
CA ARG A 128 -16.13 -8.43 1.60
C ARG A 128 -16.01 -9.94 1.49
N GLU A 129 -17.16 -10.61 1.43
CA GLU A 129 -17.22 -12.06 1.27
C GLU A 129 -16.71 -12.54 -0.08
N GLY A 130 -16.33 -13.82 -0.13
CA GLY A 130 -15.76 -14.48 -1.31
C GLY A 130 -14.41 -15.13 -0.99
N GLU A 131 -14.10 -16.17 -1.75
CA GLU A 131 -12.80 -16.82 -1.71
C GLU A 131 -11.71 -15.81 -2.13
N LYS A 132 -10.63 -15.73 -1.36
CA LYS A 132 -9.46 -14.91 -1.69
C LYS A 132 -8.25 -15.82 -1.69
N ARG A 133 -7.45 -15.72 -2.75
CA ARG A 133 -6.24 -16.51 -2.90
C ARG A 133 -5.06 -15.56 -2.93
N GLY A 134 -4.05 -15.84 -2.11
CA GLY A 134 -2.83 -15.07 -2.03
C GLY A 134 -1.72 -15.68 -2.87
N GLU A 135 -0.91 -14.84 -3.50
CA GLU A 135 0.35 -15.23 -4.13
C GLU A 135 1.50 -14.46 -3.44
N VAL A 136 2.52 -15.19 -2.98
CA VAL A 136 3.74 -14.56 -2.47
C VAL A 136 4.58 -14.06 -3.64
N VAL A 137 4.98 -12.80 -3.60
CA VAL A 137 5.78 -12.15 -4.65
C VAL A 137 6.94 -11.40 -4.01
N SER A 138 8.14 -11.59 -4.57
CA SER A 138 9.31 -10.79 -4.23
C SER A 138 9.29 -9.48 -5.04
N VAL A 139 9.38 -8.36 -4.34
CA VAL A 139 9.39 -7.01 -4.90
C VAL A 139 10.82 -6.50 -4.96
N VAL A 140 11.27 -6.16 -6.17
CA VAL A 140 12.54 -5.46 -6.43
C VAL A 140 12.20 -4.04 -6.85
N ASN A 141 12.86 -3.05 -6.23
CA ASN A 141 12.55 -1.65 -6.42
C ASN A 141 13.81 -0.79 -6.22
N ASP A 142 13.74 0.49 -6.62
CA ASP A 142 14.87 1.43 -6.56
C ASP A 142 14.98 2.17 -5.20
N PHE A 143 14.11 1.88 -4.24
CA PHE A 143 13.93 2.66 -3.01
C PHE A 143 14.52 2.00 -1.77
N ILE A 144 14.23 0.72 -1.57
CA ILE A 144 14.55 -0.07 -0.38
C ILE A 144 15.00 -1.48 -0.79
N PRO A 145 15.66 -2.24 0.10
CA PRO A 145 15.97 -3.64 -0.16
C PRO A 145 14.75 -4.46 -0.60
N SER A 146 15.01 -5.53 -1.36
CA SER A 146 13.94 -6.41 -1.82
C SER A 146 13.19 -7.03 -0.65
N TYR A 147 11.88 -7.09 -0.75
CA TYR A 147 11.00 -7.66 0.27
C TYR A 147 9.95 -8.56 -0.38
N SER A 148 9.29 -9.40 0.39
CA SER A 148 8.17 -10.22 -0.10
C SER A 148 6.85 -9.67 0.41
N LEU A 149 5.82 -9.76 -0.41
CA LEU A 149 4.44 -9.46 -0.03
C LEU A 149 3.49 -10.54 -0.53
N ILE A 150 2.26 -10.54 -0.01
CA ILE A 150 1.19 -11.40 -0.50
C ILE A 150 0.24 -10.54 -1.32
N GLN A 151 0.19 -10.75 -2.64
CA GLN A 151 -0.81 -10.11 -3.48
C GLN A 151 -2.07 -10.97 -3.57
N LEU A 152 -3.20 -10.35 -3.91
CA LEU A 152 -4.35 -11.10 -4.40
C LEU A 152 -3.97 -11.80 -5.71
N SER A 153 -4.43 -13.03 -5.91
CA SER A 153 -4.10 -13.84 -7.08
C SER A 153 -4.35 -13.08 -8.39
N ARG A 154 -3.50 -13.33 -9.38
CA ARG A 154 -3.48 -12.55 -10.64
C ARG A 154 -4.83 -12.55 -11.35
N ASP A 155 -5.48 -13.69 -11.41
CA ASP A 155 -6.81 -13.85 -12.02
C ASP A 155 -7.87 -13.04 -11.28
N GLN A 156 -7.80 -12.98 -9.94
CA GLN A 156 -8.71 -12.16 -9.14
C GLN A 156 -8.44 -10.67 -9.32
N LEU A 157 -7.17 -10.24 -9.40
CA LEU A 157 -6.82 -8.84 -9.70
C LEU A 157 -7.36 -8.39 -11.05
N VAL A 158 -7.17 -9.21 -12.10
CA VAL A 158 -7.69 -8.93 -13.45
C VAL A 158 -9.21 -8.91 -13.42
N GLY A 159 -9.85 -9.90 -12.78
CA GLY A 159 -11.30 -9.96 -12.65
C GLY A 159 -11.90 -8.74 -11.97
N GLU A 160 -11.29 -8.26 -10.88
CA GLU A 160 -11.71 -7.03 -10.19
C GLU A 160 -11.59 -5.81 -11.11
N LYS A 161 -10.53 -5.70 -11.90
CA LYS A 161 -10.35 -4.59 -12.86
C LYS A 161 -11.36 -4.62 -14.00
N VAL A 162 -11.59 -5.78 -14.61
CA VAL A 162 -12.60 -5.94 -15.66
C VAL A 162 -13.99 -5.59 -15.12
N LYS A 163 -14.35 -6.12 -13.94
CA LYS A 163 -15.63 -5.80 -13.30
C LYS A 163 -15.76 -4.30 -13.00
N ALA A 164 -14.71 -3.65 -12.50
CA ALA A 164 -14.71 -2.22 -12.24
C ALA A 164 -14.90 -1.38 -13.53
N LEU A 165 -14.33 -1.82 -14.65
CA LEU A 165 -14.51 -1.16 -15.95
C LEU A 165 -15.93 -1.34 -16.49
N LEU A 166 -16.50 -2.54 -16.38
CA LEU A 166 -17.85 -2.85 -16.86
C LEU A 166 -18.95 -2.20 -16.02
N THR A 167 -18.69 -1.94 -14.73
CA THR A 167 -19.70 -1.40 -13.80
C THR A 167 -19.59 0.11 -13.60
N ARG A 168 -18.46 0.73 -13.97
CA ARG A 168 -18.30 2.19 -13.89
C ARG A 168 -19.14 2.90 -14.94
N LYS A 169 -19.98 3.84 -14.50
CA LYS A 169 -20.73 4.79 -15.36
C LYS A 169 -19.94 6.05 -15.75
N LYS A 170 -18.75 6.30 -15.19
CA LYS A 170 -17.84 7.42 -15.55
C LYS A 170 -16.37 7.00 -15.47
N PRO A 171 -15.48 7.61 -16.30
CA PRO A 171 -14.05 7.34 -16.26
C PRO A 171 -13.41 7.83 -14.93
N PRO A 172 -12.24 7.27 -14.55
CA PRO A 172 -11.39 7.84 -13.48
C PRO A 172 -10.96 9.27 -13.80
#